data_AF-A0A930FD84-F1
#
_entry.id   AF-A0A930FD84-F1
#
_cell.length_a   1.000
_cell.length_b   1.000
_cell.length_c   1.000
_cell.angle_alpha   90.00
_cell.angle_beta   90.00
_cell.angle_gamma   90.00
#
_symmetry.space_group_name_H-M   'P 1'
#
loop_
_entity.id
_entity.type
_entity.pdbx_description
1 polymer ?
#
loop_
_entity_poly.entity_id
_entity_poly.type
_entity_poly.pdbx_seq_one_letter_code
_entity_poly.pdbx_strand_id
1 'polypeptide(L)'
;FHINQNGFGYRIFRFVKLMIIVCFGEMVFAASSGAQIITMIQSLFTRFDWADAWSTIPYLGMDAWDYITVGVAFVIVVIVDVLKEIGYPIRKVFETKPLVIRWSILYLVIFYIIFFGAYGPGYDIIKMMYAGF
;
A
#
# COMPACT_ATOMS: atom_id res chain seq x y z
N PHE A 1 -19.34 -25.04 -18.16
CA PHE A 1 -17.97 -24.53 -17.92
C PHE A 1 -17.82 -24.17 -16.45
N HIS A 2 -17.29 -25.07 -15.62
CA HIS A 2 -17.00 -24.79 -14.21
C HIS A 2 -15.63 -24.11 -14.13
N ILE A 3 -15.62 -22.77 -14.04
CA ILE A 3 -14.38 -22.02 -13.79
C ILE A 3 -13.97 -22.32 -12.35
N ASN A 4 -12.84 -23.02 -12.21
CA ASN A 4 -12.26 -23.36 -10.91
C ASN A 4 -11.84 -22.07 -10.20
N GLN A 5 -12.65 -21.63 -9.24
CA GLN A 5 -12.47 -20.38 -8.50
C GLN A 5 -11.19 -20.37 -7.63
N ASN A 6 -10.53 -21.53 -7.47
CA ASN A 6 -9.29 -21.70 -6.71
C ASN A 6 -8.04 -21.90 -7.59
N GLY A 7 -8.17 -21.81 -8.91
CA GLY A 7 -7.01 -21.89 -9.80
C GLY A 7 -6.06 -20.71 -9.60
N PHE A 8 -4.76 -20.97 -9.54
CA PHE A 8 -3.71 -19.95 -9.36
C PHE A 8 -3.84 -18.79 -10.35
N GLY A 9 -4.13 -19.08 -11.63
CA GLY A 9 -4.35 -18.05 -12.65
C GLY A 9 -5.59 -17.18 -12.41
N TYR A 10 -6.67 -17.75 -11.86
CA TYR A 10 -7.87 -16.98 -11.53
C TYR A 10 -7.67 -16.10 -10.29
N ARG A 11 -6.87 -16.57 -9.32
CA ARG A 11 -6.43 -15.77 -8.17
C ARG A 11 -5.58 -14.57 -8.60
N ILE A 12 -4.58 -14.78 -9.47
CA ILE A 12 -3.78 -13.69 -10.04
C ILE A 12 -4.67 -12.71 -10.79
N PHE A 13 -5.60 -13.19 -11.64
CA PHE A 13 -6.49 -12.31 -12.38
C PHE A 13 -7.36 -11.45 -11.45
N ARG A 14 -7.91 -12.03 -10.38
CA ARG A 14 -8.66 -11.27 -9.35
C ARG A 14 -7.78 -10.24 -8.66
N PHE A 15 -6.56 -10.60 -8.28
CA PHE A 15 -5.61 -9.69 -7.65
C PHE A 15 -5.25 -8.52 -8.56
N VAL A 16 -4.86 -8.78 -9.81
CA VAL A 16 -4.52 -7.75 -10.80
C VAL A 16 -5.72 -6.84 -11.07
N LYS A 17 -6.93 -7.40 -11.25
CA LYS A 17 -8.15 -6.61 -11.41
C LYS A 17 -8.41 -5.69 -10.21
N LEU A 18 -8.28 -6.21 -8.99
CA LEU A 18 -8.45 -5.43 -7.76
C LEU A 18 -7.41 -4.32 -7.66
N MET A 19 -6.13 -4.63 -7.94
CA MET A 19 -5.05 -3.67 -7.91
C MET A 19 -5.30 -2.51 -8.87
N ILE A 20 -5.72 -2.82 -10.11
CA ILE A 20 -6.08 -1.79 -11.11
C ILE A 20 -7.23 -0.92 -10.59
N ILE A 21 -8.31 -1.53 -10.08
CA ILE A 21 -9.46 -0.77 -9.57
C ILE A 21 -9.06 0.15 -8.42
N VAL A 22 -8.23 -0.32 -7.48
CA VAL A 22 -7.75 0.48 -6.35
C VAL A 22 -6.86 1.63 -6.83
N CYS A 23 -5.91 1.38 -7.73
CA CYS A 23 -5.04 2.43 -8.27
C CYS A 23 -5.82 3.52 -9.01
N PHE A 24 -6.82 3.16 -9.83
CA PHE A 24 -7.69 4.14 -10.48
C PHE A 24 -8.55 4.90 -9.46
N GLY A 25 -9.03 4.23 -8.41
CA GLY A 25 -9.78 4.86 -7.32
C GLY A 25 -8.94 5.91 -6.59
N GLU A 26 -7.73 5.57 -6.17
CA GLU A 26 -6.78 6.48 -5.52
C GLU A 26 -6.44 7.68 -6.43
N MET A 27 -6.25 7.45 -7.72
CA MET A 27 -5.99 8.54 -8.68
C MET A 27 -7.18 9.51 -8.81
N VAL A 28 -8.41 9.00 -8.75
CA VAL A 28 -9.62 9.82 -8.77
C VAL A 28 -9.73 10.65 -7.49
N PHE A 29 -9.41 10.07 -6.33
CA PHE A 29 -9.43 10.77 -5.05
C PHE A 29 -8.31 11.81 -4.91
N ALA A 30 -7.15 11.56 -5.52
CA ALA A 30 -6.04 12.51 -5.54
C ALA A 30 -6.29 13.72 -6.45
N ALA A 31 -7.19 13.60 -7.43
CA ALA A 31 -7.49 14.67 -8.37
C ALA A 31 -8.43 15.72 -7.76
N SER A 32 -8.10 17.00 -7.97
CA SER A 32 -8.88 18.14 -7.48
C SER A 32 -10.11 18.48 -8.35
N SER A 33 -10.18 17.96 -9.58
CA SER A 33 -11.28 18.24 -10.51
C SER A 33 -11.49 17.11 -11.53
N GLY A 34 -12.70 17.03 -12.09
CA GLY A 34 -13.06 16.04 -13.12
C GLY A 34 -12.19 16.11 -14.38
N ALA A 35 -11.78 17.31 -14.79
CA ALA A 35 -10.87 17.49 -15.92
C ALA A 35 -9.46 16.94 -15.60
N GLN A 36 -8.97 17.13 -14.37
CA GLN A 36 -7.67 16.61 -13.95
C GLN A 36 -7.63 15.08 -13.98
N ILE A 37 -8.70 14.40 -13.56
CA ILE A 37 -8.83 12.94 -13.67
C ILE A 37 -8.60 12.48 -15.11
N ILE A 38 -9.27 13.11 -16.08
CA ILE A 38 -9.16 12.75 -17.49
C ILE A 38 -7.73 12.94 -17.99
N THR A 39 -7.08 14.06 -17.64
CA THR A 39 -5.69 14.31 -18.05
C THR A 39 -4.70 13.31 -17.44
N MET A 40 -4.91 12.88 -16.19
CA MET A 40 -4.06 11.88 -15.52
C MET A 40 -4.28 10.46 -16.10
N ILE A 41 -5.51 10.12 -16.49
CA ILE A 41 -5.78 8.85 -17.20
C ILE A 41 -5.15 8.87 -18.60
N GLN A 42 -5.25 9.98 -19.32
CA GLN A 42 -4.69 10.08 -20.68
C GLN A 42 -3.16 10.02 -20.68
N SER A 43 -2.50 10.60 -19.67
CA SER A 43 -1.03 10.59 -19.58
C SER A 43 -0.47 9.18 -19.37
N LEU A 44 -1.19 8.28 -18.68
CA LEU A 44 -0.84 6.86 -18.53
C LEU A 44 -0.65 6.13 -19.87
N PHE A 45 -1.43 6.50 -20.90
CA PHE A 45 -1.37 5.85 -22.22
C PHE A 45 -0.51 6.61 -23.24
N THR A 46 -0.34 7.91 -23.08
CA THR A 46 0.31 8.78 -24.09
C THR A 46 1.75 9.14 -23.76
N ARG A 47 2.15 9.13 -22.48
CA ARG A 47 3.50 9.51 -22.02
C ARG A 47 4.15 8.42 -21.17
N PHE A 48 3.92 7.15 -21.52
CA PHE A 48 4.54 6.04 -20.81
C PHE A 48 5.99 5.86 -21.25
N ASP A 49 6.91 6.49 -20.52
CA ASP A 49 8.34 6.28 -20.64
C ASP A 49 8.89 5.71 -19.32
N TRP A 50 9.52 4.55 -19.39
CA TRP A 50 10.07 3.84 -18.22
C TRP A 50 11.28 4.57 -17.61
N ALA A 51 12.07 5.26 -18.44
CA ALA A 51 13.21 6.04 -17.96
C ALA A 51 12.75 7.31 -17.22
N ASP A 52 11.71 7.96 -17.73
CA ASP A 52 11.09 9.11 -17.05
C ASP A 52 10.48 8.70 -15.70
N ALA A 53 9.82 7.53 -15.63
CA ALA A 53 9.25 7.02 -14.39
C ALA A 53 10.32 6.82 -13.30
N TRP A 54 11.47 6.22 -13.64
CA TRP A 54 12.56 6.00 -12.69
C TRP A 54 13.26 7.31 -12.29
N SER A 55 13.47 8.20 -13.24
CA SER A 55 14.12 9.50 -12.99
C SER A 55 13.26 10.43 -12.14
N THR A 56 11.93 10.25 -12.13
CA THR A 56 11.00 11.06 -11.34
C THR A 56 10.97 10.64 -9.87
N ILE A 57 11.37 9.41 -9.54
CA ILE A 57 11.30 8.88 -8.16
C ILE A 57 11.92 9.86 -7.15
N PRO A 58 13.18 10.33 -7.28
CA PRO A 58 13.80 11.21 -6.29
C PRO A 58 13.14 12.58 -6.12
N TYR A 59 12.29 13.00 -7.07
CA TYR A 59 11.61 14.29 -7.06
C TYR A 59 10.24 14.24 -6.37
N LEU A 60 9.82 13.07 -5.86
CA LEU A 60 8.55 12.88 -5.15
C LEU A 60 8.54 13.52 -3.74
N GLY A 61 9.61 14.22 -3.34
CA GLY A 61 9.71 14.89 -2.05
C GLY A 61 9.86 13.94 -0.86
N MET A 62 10.22 12.68 -1.11
CA MET A 62 10.50 11.67 -0.09
C MET A 62 12.00 11.54 0.11
N ASP A 63 12.43 11.38 1.36
CA ASP A 63 13.83 11.07 1.66
C ASP A 63 14.14 9.59 1.37
N ALA A 64 15.42 9.24 1.24
CA ALA A 64 15.89 7.87 1.06
C ALA A 64 15.34 6.92 2.16
N TRP A 65 15.23 7.41 3.39
CA TRP A 65 14.67 6.67 4.51
C TRP A 65 13.16 6.43 4.40
N ASP A 66 12.42 7.35 3.78
CA ASP A 66 10.99 7.19 3.56
C ASP A 66 10.71 6.08 2.52
N TYR A 67 11.54 6.00 1.47
CA TYR A 67 11.44 4.90 0.50
C TYR A 67 11.69 3.54 1.14
N ILE A 68 12.70 3.45 2.02
CA ILE A 68 13.00 2.21 2.75
C ILE A 68 11.82 1.85 3.66
N THR A 69 11.27 2.82 4.36
CA THR A 69 10.12 2.64 5.26
C THR A 69 8.89 2.12 4.51
N VAL A 70 8.55 2.74 3.38
CA VAL A 70 7.44 2.31 2.51
C VAL A 70 7.70 0.90 1.97
N GLY A 71 8.93 0.61 1.53
CA GLY A 71 9.31 -0.71 1.05
C GLY A 71 9.14 -1.80 2.11
N VAL A 72 9.61 -1.55 3.34
CA VAL A 72 9.46 -2.48 4.47
C VAL A 72 7.99 -2.70 4.82
N ALA A 73 7.21 -1.62 4.93
CA ALA A 73 5.78 -1.70 5.20
C ALA A 73 5.03 -2.50 4.12
N PHE A 74 5.36 -2.26 2.85
CA PHE A 74 4.79 -3.00 1.72
C PHE A 74 5.10 -4.50 1.80
N VAL A 75 6.36 -4.87 2.06
CA VAL A 75 6.76 -6.28 2.22
C VAL A 75 6.01 -6.95 3.38
N ILE A 76 5.84 -6.25 4.51
CA ILE A 76 5.08 -6.78 5.66
C ILE A 76 3.62 -7.06 5.26
N VAL A 77 2.96 -6.14 4.57
CA VAL A 77 1.57 -6.31 4.09
C VAL A 77 1.47 -7.51 3.15
N VAL A 78 2.38 -7.63 2.18
CA VAL A 78 2.41 -8.77 1.25
C VAL A 78 2.58 -10.09 1.99
N ILE A 79 3.51 -10.18 2.95
CA ILE A 79 3.70 -11.39 3.76
C ILE A 79 2.42 -11.74 4.52
N VAL A 80 1.81 -10.75 5.19
CA VAL A 80 0.59 -10.95 5.97
C VAL A 80 -0.56 -11.43 5.07
N ASP A 81 -0.70 -10.87 3.87
CA ASP A 81 -1.76 -11.25 2.94
C ASP A 81 -1.54 -12.65 2.36
N VAL A 82 -0.30 -13.01 2.02
CA VAL A 82 0.05 -14.39 1.61
C VAL A 82 -0.24 -15.38 2.74
N LEU A 83 0.16 -15.06 3.99
CA LEU A 83 -0.10 -15.91 5.16
C LEU A 83 -1.60 -16.09 5.42
N LYS A 84 -2.40 -15.03 5.26
CA LYS A 84 -3.87 -15.14 5.35
C LYS A 84 -4.43 -16.02 4.23
N GLU A 85 -3.91 -15.90 3.03
CA GLU A 85 -4.41 -16.62 1.86
C GLU A 85 -4.15 -18.14 1.94
N ILE A 86 -3.04 -18.54 2.56
CA ILE A 86 -2.76 -19.96 2.85
C ILE A 86 -3.50 -20.49 4.08
N GLY A 87 -4.33 -19.67 4.74
CA GLY A 87 -5.09 -20.05 5.93
C GLY A 87 -4.25 -20.15 7.21
N TYR A 88 -3.06 -19.54 7.24
CA TYR A 88 -2.21 -19.58 8.42
C TYR A 88 -2.84 -18.78 9.56
N PRO A 89 -3.05 -19.37 10.76
CA PRO A 89 -3.77 -18.70 11.84
C PRO A 89 -2.84 -17.76 12.61
N ILE A 90 -2.48 -16.62 12.00
CA ILE A 90 -1.57 -15.59 12.57
C ILE A 90 -1.96 -15.23 14.01
N ARG A 91 -3.26 -15.02 14.25
CA ARG A 91 -3.80 -14.67 15.57
C ARG A 91 -3.61 -15.78 16.61
N LYS A 92 -3.87 -17.05 16.26
CA LYS A 92 -3.68 -18.18 17.19
C LYS A 92 -2.20 -18.39 17.50
N VAL A 93 -1.32 -18.17 16.52
CA VAL A 93 0.13 -18.29 16.72
C VAL A 93 0.63 -17.15 17.61
N PHE A 94 0.13 -15.93 17.43
CA PHE A 94 0.41 -14.81 18.32
C PHE A 94 -0.07 -15.10 19.74
N GLU A 95 -1.26 -15.70 19.88
CA GLU A 95 -1.87 -16.03 21.17
C GLU A 95 -1.18 -17.20 21.92
N THR A 96 -0.35 -17.99 21.26
CA THR A 96 0.42 -19.06 21.89
C THR A 96 1.83 -18.63 22.32
N LYS A 97 2.28 -17.42 21.94
CA LYS A 97 3.58 -16.90 22.36
C LYS A 97 3.60 -16.48 23.84
N PRO A 98 4.75 -16.57 24.52
CA PRO A 98 4.91 -16.07 25.88
C PRO A 98 4.61 -14.56 25.93
N LEU A 99 4.13 -14.11 27.09
CA LEU A 99 3.64 -12.74 27.31
C LEU A 99 4.68 -11.70 26.85
N VAL A 100 5.95 -11.89 27.22
CA VAL A 100 7.06 -11.00 26.85
C VAL A 100 7.12 -10.77 25.33
N ILE A 101 7.08 -11.83 24.52
CA ILE A 101 7.18 -11.72 23.06
C ILE A 101 5.99 -10.95 22.48
N ARG A 102 4.77 -11.16 22.99
CA ARG A 102 3.59 -10.43 22.49
C ARG A 102 3.71 -8.93 22.73
N TRP A 103 4.12 -8.54 23.94
CA TRP A 103 4.34 -7.13 24.27
C TRP A 103 5.50 -6.54 23.47
N SER A 104 6.61 -7.27 23.30
CA SER A 104 7.73 -6.82 22.47
C SER A 104 7.29 -6.50 21.03
N ILE A 105 6.48 -7.36 20.41
CA ILE A 105 5.97 -7.11 19.04
C ILE A 105 5.09 -5.86 19.01
N LEU A 106 4.17 -5.70 19.98
CA LEU A 106 3.30 -4.52 20.06
C LEU A 106 4.09 -3.24 20.25
N TYR A 107 5.08 -3.24 21.17
CA TYR A 107 5.95 -2.09 21.38
C TYR A 107 6.78 -1.78 20.14
N LEU A 108 7.33 -2.80 19.45
CA LEU A 108 8.06 -2.59 18.21
C LEU A 108 7.20 -1.88 17.16
N VAL A 109 5.95 -2.34 16.96
CA VAL A 109 5.01 -1.70 16.02
C VAL A 109 4.72 -0.25 16.43
N ILE A 110 4.48 0.00 17.71
CA ILE A 110 4.23 1.36 18.22
C ILE A 110 5.46 2.26 17.99
N PHE A 111 6.66 1.79 18.36
CA PHE A 111 7.89 2.55 18.15
C PHE A 111 8.18 2.77 16.67
N TYR A 112 7.93 1.78 15.82
CA TYR A 112 8.06 1.92 14.37
C TYR A 112 7.17 3.06 13.85
N ILE A 113 5.91 3.11 14.28
CA ILE A 113 5.00 4.19 13.92
C ILE A 113 5.49 5.54 14.47
N ILE A 114 6.03 5.59 15.69
CA ILE A 114 6.52 6.85 16.27
C ILE A 114 7.75 7.38 15.51
N PHE A 115 8.70 6.51 15.17
CA PHE A 115 9.96 6.92 14.54
C PHE A 115 9.83 7.19 13.05
N PHE A 116 9.06 6.35 12.34
CA PHE A 116 8.91 6.41 10.89
C PHE A 116 7.53 6.92 10.46
N GLY A 117 6.71 7.35 11.43
CA GLY A 117 5.47 8.02 11.15
C GLY A 117 5.76 9.42 10.63
N ALA A 118 5.00 9.81 9.63
CA ALA A 118 5.11 11.12 9.04
C ALA A 118 4.47 12.18 9.93
N TYR A 119 5.29 12.81 10.78
CA TYR A 119 4.86 13.86 11.72
C TYR A 119 5.75 15.11 11.54
N GLY A 120 5.32 16.11 10.76
CA GLY A 120 6.12 17.34 10.57
C GLY A 120 5.46 18.38 9.65
N PRO A 121 5.96 19.64 9.64
CA PRO A 121 5.45 20.69 8.76
C PRO A 121 5.66 20.30 7.28
N GLY A 122 4.61 20.33 6.47
CA GLY A 122 4.62 19.81 5.08
C GLY A 122 3.98 18.42 4.94
N TYR A 123 3.97 17.64 6.03
CA TYR A 123 2.89 16.69 6.29
C TYR A 123 1.79 17.46 7.01
N ASP A 124 1.16 18.40 6.30
CA ASP A 124 -0.23 18.73 6.64
C ASP A 124 -0.89 17.37 6.85
N ILE A 125 -1.44 17.13 8.05
CA ILE A 125 -2.18 15.91 8.39
C ILE A 125 -2.99 15.65 7.14
N ILE A 126 -2.51 14.70 6.32
CA ILE A 126 -3.08 14.47 4.99
C ILE A 126 -4.52 14.42 5.33
N LYS A 127 -5.31 15.38 4.84
CA LYS A 127 -6.76 15.40 5.04
C LYS A 127 -7.09 13.96 4.79
N MET A 128 -7.29 13.17 5.87
CA MET A 128 -7.47 11.75 5.67
C MET A 128 -8.60 11.76 4.66
N MET A 129 -8.56 10.94 3.62
CA MET A 129 -9.50 11.04 2.51
C MET A 129 -10.99 11.12 2.96
N TYR A 130 -11.25 10.92 4.26
CA TYR A 130 -12.45 11.03 5.07
C TYR A 130 -12.65 12.28 5.98
N ALA A 131 -11.67 13.13 6.25
CA ALA A 131 -11.76 14.24 7.23
C ALA A 131 -12.30 15.57 6.64
N GLY A 132 -12.85 15.52 5.42
CA GLY A 132 -13.47 16.64 4.72
C GLY A 132 -14.98 16.49 4.55
N PHE A 133 -15.63 15.73 5.42
CA PHE A 133 -17.09 15.72 5.59
C PHE A 133 -17.47 16.35 6.92
#